data_AF-A0A2E5RR37-F1
#
_entry.id   AF-A0A2E5RR37-F1
#
_cell.length_a   1.000
_cell.length_b   1.000
_cell.length_c   1.000
_cell.angle_alpha   90.00
_cell.angle_beta   90.00
_cell.angle_gamma   90.00
#
_symmetry.space_group_name_H-M   'P 1'
#
loop_
_entity.id
_entity.type
_entity.pdbx_description
1 polymer ?
#
loop_
_entity_poly.entity_id
_entity_poly.type
_entity_poly.pdbx_seq_one_letter_code
_entity_poly.pdbx_strand_id
1 'polypeptide(L)'
;MGKNKYDFIQDLLTNKKLSTSQREKVLKLTAEEIKKDKELGIALEERVRKLESKTKPNLKKQNKSDDDKFNRNLSNSQKKHSTPPEPPGYDGQDNHPEPPEGLVPVTLEMLNGKIKKQSAPSTASDKKLPNYFNPKHLYKFLFDYNQNEVLKLTCHDIDSDEIALLNNLCKSEDYNFEKHLDLILKTFSEFEKKPAPQSIKNMIRGYLKGEDFSGKPLKKGWSSDGIEMNWSHPKLREWTEEMENKGLPPNLNEDILGEKEKLGFEFPEFSSKITGKPVQNFTQLVLHFKHLFHLRRSNSLKKIIIERNKRHAWDDKIEFIIKEENFNERIEFFTDIDKVIQAYYDLIKLALENNDSENKPIIEISFVEQKSRLIFSVHHLNSTYSKSIENTIQRTGKTYNKLIHKLNGVCNIHLLADFGNEGVAHVNIWDSKPRTCKKENTNFKGVQHFLEFKK
;
A
#
# COMPACT_ATOMS: atom_id res chain seq x y z
N MET A 1 -8.80 24.51 -42.17
CA MET A 1 -8.32 23.94 -40.88
C MET A 1 -9.39 22.96 -40.41
N GLY A 2 -9.02 21.73 -40.10
CA GLY A 2 -9.98 20.70 -39.64
C GLY A 2 -10.45 20.99 -38.22
N LYS A 3 -11.70 20.64 -37.90
CA LYS A 3 -12.24 20.72 -36.54
C LYS A 3 -11.33 19.91 -35.60
N ASN A 4 -10.85 20.55 -34.54
CA ASN A 4 -10.09 19.89 -33.50
C ASN A 4 -11.03 19.28 -32.44
N LYS A 5 -10.47 18.55 -31.46
CA LYS A 5 -11.24 17.87 -30.42
C LYS A 5 -12.05 18.83 -29.52
N TYR A 6 -11.59 20.08 -29.33
CA TYR A 6 -12.30 21.10 -28.56
C TYR A 6 -13.47 21.71 -29.35
N ASP A 7 -13.34 21.83 -30.66
CA ASP A 7 -14.45 22.21 -31.55
C ASP A 7 -15.58 21.16 -31.48
N PHE A 8 -15.23 19.87 -31.44
CA PHE A 8 -16.21 18.77 -31.25
C PHE A 8 -16.89 18.83 -29.88
N ILE A 9 -16.13 19.09 -28.81
CA ILE A 9 -16.69 19.22 -27.45
C ILE A 9 -17.63 20.43 -27.37
N GLN A 10 -17.27 21.54 -28.00
CA GLN A 10 -18.10 22.74 -28.07
C GLN A 10 -19.40 22.49 -28.85
N ASP A 11 -19.33 21.79 -30.00
CA ASP A 11 -20.50 21.36 -30.76
C ASP A 11 -21.41 20.42 -29.93
N LEU A 12 -20.81 19.55 -29.11
CA LEU A 12 -21.54 18.64 -28.24
C LEU A 12 -22.25 19.39 -27.11
N LEU A 13 -21.56 20.32 -26.43
CA LEU A 13 -22.13 21.12 -25.33
C LEU A 13 -23.21 22.12 -25.80
N THR A 14 -23.15 22.56 -27.05
CA THR A 14 -24.17 23.46 -27.64
C THR A 14 -25.41 22.71 -28.15
N ASN A 15 -25.38 21.38 -28.21
CA ASN A 15 -26.49 20.56 -28.68
C ASN A 15 -27.70 20.61 -27.71
N LYS A 16 -28.81 21.20 -28.16
CA LYS A 16 -30.07 21.34 -27.39
C LYS A 16 -30.74 20.01 -27.00
N LYS A 17 -30.29 18.88 -27.56
CA LYS A 17 -30.81 17.54 -27.22
C LYS A 17 -30.16 16.91 -25.99
N LEU A 18 -29.05 17.48 -25.48
CA LEU A 18 -28.43 16.97 -24.24
C LEU A 18 -29.15 17.48 -23.01
N SER A 19 -29.48 16.57 -22.09
CA SER A 19 -29.96 16.91 -20.76
C SER A 19 -28.88 17.60 -19.91
N THR A 20 -29.28 18.25 -18.82
CA THR A 20 -28.36 18.94 -17.90
C THR A 20 -27.28 17.98 -17.36
N SER A 21 -27.68 16.78 -16.91
CA SER A 21 -26.75 15.74 -16.43
C SER A 21 -25.75 15.29 -17.51
N GLN A 22 -26.18 15.15 -18.76
CA GLN A 22 -25.28 14.80 -19.86
C GLN A 22 -24.28 15.92 -20.16
N ARG A 23 -24.71 17.19 -20.07
CA ARG A 23 -23.82 18.35 -20.23
C ARG A 23 -22.77 18.41 -19.13
N GLU A 24 -23.15 18.15 -17.87
CA GLU A 24 -22.21 18.09 -16.74
C GLU A 24 -21.19 16.96 -16.91
N LYS A 25 -21.62 15.78 -17.37
CA LYS A 25 -20.72 14.66 -17.66
C LYS A 25 -19.73 15.01 -18.78
N VAL A 26 -20.19 15.68 -19.84
CA VAL A 26 -19.30 16.16 -20.92
C VAL A 26 -18.33 17.21 -20.38
N LEU A 27 -18.76 18.13 -19.52
CA LEU A 27 -17.89 19.13 -18.89
C LEU A 27 -16.82 18.51 -17.99
N LYS A 28 -17.19 17.50 -17.18
CA LYS A 28 -16.25 16.77 -16.33
C LYS A 28 -15.19 16.03 -17.16
N LEU A 29 -15.60 15.32 -18.20
CA LEU A 29 -14.69 14.64 -19.13
C LEU A 29 -13.80 15.63 -19.89
N THR A 30 -14.34 16.79 -20.25
CA THR A 30 -13.57 17.87 -20.88
C THR A 30 -12.51 18.42 -19.94
N ALA A 31 -12.84 18.62 -18.66
CA ALA A 31 -11.88 19.09 -17.66
C ALA A 31 -10.73 18.08 -17.44
N GLU A 32 -11.05 16.78 -17.42
CA GLU A 32 -10.05 15.70 -17.35
C GLU A 32 -9.16 15.67 -18.60
N GLU A 33 -9.72 15.85 -19.79
CA GLU A 33 -8.96 15.87 -21.05
C GLU A 33 -8.05 17.12 -21.15
N ILE A 34 -8.52 18.29 -20.71
CA ILE A 34 -7.69 19.51 -20.62
C ILE A 34 -6.54 19.32 -19.63
N LYS A 35 -6.81 18.70 -18.47
CA LYS A 35 -5.77 18.39 -17.49
C LYS A 35 -4.72 17.43 -18.07
N LYS A 36 -5.16 16.42 -18.80
CA LYS A 36 -4.30 15.46 -19.47
C LYS A 36 -3.45 16.12 -20.56
N ASP A 37 -4.01 17.03 -21.35
CA ASP A 37 -3.25 17.81 -22.34
C ASP A 37 -2.21 18.72 -21.68
N LYS A 38 -2.54 19.33 -20.54
CA LYS A 38 -1.59 20.13 -19.76
C LYS A 38 -0.44 19.28 -19.21
N GLU A 39 -0.74 18.11 -18.67
CA GLU A 39 0.27 17.13 -18.23
C GLU A 39 1.14 16.64 -19.40
N LEU A 40 0.53 16.40 -20.57
CA LEU A 40 1.24 16.02 -21.78
C LEU A 40 2.15 17.15 -22.28
N GLY A 41 1.69 18.40 -22.19
CA GLY A 41 2.44 19.61 -22.54
C GLY A 41 3.66 19.81 -21.66
N ILE A 42 3.50 19.66 -20.35
CA ILE A 42 4.62 19.71 -19.38
C ILE A 42 5.63 18.58 -19.68
N ALA A 43 5.15 17.36 -19.94
CA ALA A 43 6.01 16.23 -20.29
C ALA A 43 6.72 16.45 -21.64
N LEU A 44 6.08 17.11 -22.60
CA LEU A 44 6.68 17.47 -23.88
C LEU A 44 7.74 18.55 -23.70
N GLU A 45 7.46 19.62 -22.95
CA GLU A 45 8.42 20.69 -22.62
C GLU A 45 9.65 20.11 -21.91
N GLU A 46 9.46 19.17 -20.99
CA GLU A 46 10.57 18.53 -20.29
C GLU A 46 11.37 17.60 -21.22
N ARG A 47 10.73 16.91 -22.17
CA ARG A 47 11.41 16.14 -23.22
C ARG A 47 12.15 17.06 -24.20
N VAL A 48 11.55 18.17 -24.61
CA VAL A 48 12.16 19.18 -25.48
C VAL A 48 13.37 19.78 -24.77
N ARG A 49 13.26 20.16 -23.50
CA ARG A 49 14.39 20.66 -22.68
C ARG A 49 15.52 19.63 -22.53
N LYS A 50 15.18 18.34 -22.40
CA LYS A 50 16.16 17.22 -22.39
C LYS A 50 16.78 16.95 -23.76
N LEU A 51 16.10 17.31 -24.85
CA LEU A 51 16.64 17.19 -26.22
C LEU A 51 17.50 18.41 -26.57
N GLU A 52 17.09 19.61 -26.16
CA GLU A 52 17.85 20.87 -26.29
C GLU A 52 19.17 20.82 -25.50
N SER A 53 19.18 20.21 -24.31
CA SER A 53 20.41 20.01 -23.53
C SER A 53 21.38 19.00 -24.16
N LYS A 54 20.89 18.13 -25.04
CA LYS A 54 21.69 17.14 -25.79
C LYS A 54 22.16 17.64 -27.15
N THR A 55 21.58 18.73 -27.69
CA THR A 55 21.88 19.26 -29.02
C THR A 55 22.74 20.53 -29.02
N LYS A 56 23.11 21.08 -27.85
CA LYS A 56 24.04 22.22 -27.75
C LYS A 56 25.44 21.81 -27.26
N PRO A 57 26.43 21.63 -28.14
CA PRO A 57 27.83 21.72 -27.75
C PRO A 57 28.24 23.21 -27.63
N ASN A 58 28.75 23.59 -26.45
CA ASN A 58 29.53 24.80 -26.15
C ASN A 58 29.28 26.07 -27.00
N LEU A 59 28.46 26.98 -26.46
CA LEU A 59 28.66 28.42 -26.63
C LEU A 59 28.43 29.11 -25.26
N LYS A 60 29.49 29.18 -24.44
CA LYS A 60 29.63 30.24 -23.44
C LYS A 60 30.45 31.36 -24.07
N LYS A 61 29.77 32.44 -24.48
CA LYS A 61 30.11 33.86 -24.29
C LYS A 61 29.14 34.73 -25.13
N GLN A 62 28.60 35.77 -24.47
CA GLN A 62 27.65 36.79 -24.97
C GLN A 62 26.20 36.24 -25.13
N ASN A 63 25.16 36.66 -24.40
CA ASN A 63 24.83 37.97 -23.84
C ASN A 63 24.17 37.84 -22.45
N LYS A 64 24.71 38.59 -21.47
CA LYS A 64 23.98 39.05 -20.29
C LYS A 64 23.26 40.33 -20.71
N SER A 65 21.96 40.23 -21.00
CA SER A 65 20.94 41.27 -20.85
C SER A 65 19.69 40.75 -21.54
N ASP A 66 18.60 40.54 -20.79
CA ASP A 66 17.20 40.79 -21.20
C ASP A 66 16.16 39.98 -20.39
N ASP A 67 16.58 39.04 -19.53
CA ASP A 67 15.65 38.28 -18.67
C ASP A 67 15.27 39.00 -17.34
N ASP A 68 15.80 40.19 -17.08
CA ASP A 68 15.49 40.99 -15.86
C ASP A 68 14.25 41.90 -15.99
N LYS A 69 13.45 41.77 -17.06
CA LYS A 69 12.26 42.61 -17.28
C LYS A 69 10.90 41.93 -17.20
N PHE A 70 10.82 40.62 -16.99
CA PHE A 70 9.53 39.91 -16.91
C PHE A 70 9.08 39.51 -15.48
N ASN A 71 9.99 39.52 -14.48
CA ASN A 71 9.68 39.16 -13.10
C ASN A 71 9.36 40.34 -12.15
N ARG A 72 9.14 41.55 -12.67
CA ARG A 72 8.79 42.73 -11.86
C ARG A 72 7.31 43.15 -11.89
N ASN A 73 6.44 42.44 -12.60
CA ASN A 73 5.02 42.80 -12.73
C ASN A 73 4.02 41.81 -12.11
N LEU A 74 4.45 40.91 -11.22
CA LEU A 74 3.56 39.97 -10.51
C LEU A 74 3.61 40.06 -8.98
N SER A 75 4.36 41.00 -8.40
CA SER A 75 4.46 41.19 -6.93
C SER A 75 3.77 42.45 -6.39
N ASN A 76 3.01 43.18 -7.21
CA ASN A 76 2.22 44.33 -6.78
C ASN A 76 0.73 44.14 -7.09
N SER A 77 0.08 43.25 -6.36
CA SER A 77 -1.36 43.28 -6.09
C SER A 77 -1.63 42.30 -4.95
N GLN A 78 -2.36 42.75 -3.92
CA GLN A 78 -2.78 41.99 -2.72
C GLN A 78 -1.83 42.04 -1.50
N LYS A 79 -1.60 43.26 -0.99
CA LYS A 79 -1.56 43.52 0.45
C LYS A 79 -2.67 44.53 0.78
N LYS A 80 -3.67 44.12 1.58
CA LYS A 80 -4.40 44.98 2.53
C LYS A 80 -5.28 44.14 3.47
N HIS A 81 -4.97 44.28 4.77
CA HIS A 81 -5.71 43.94 6.01
C HIS A 81 -6.00 42.44 6.27
N SER A 82 -5.74 41.85 7.43
CA SER A 82 -5.79 42.35 8.83
C SER A 82 -5.05 41.42 9.80
N THR A 83 -4.30 41.97 10.76
CA THR A 83 -3.74 41.27 11.95
C THR A 83 -4.31 41.89 13.24
N PRO A 84 -4.63 41.08 14.27
CA PRO A 84 -4.70 41.48 15.67
C PRO A 84 -3.48 40.93 16.48
N PRO A 85 -3.28 41.38 17.74
CA PRO A 85 -1.98 41.86 18.23
C PRO A 85 -1.08 40.83 18.93
N GLU A 86 0.21 41.15 18.97
CA GLU A 86 1.25 40.48 19.75
C GLU A 86 1.18 40.80 21.25
N PRO A 87 1.60 39.87 22.14
CA PRO A 87 1.84 40.14 23.55
C PRO A 87 3.25 40.72 23.81
N PRO A 88 3.45 41.42 24.93
CA PRO A 88 4.67 42.18 25.20
C PRO A 88 5.83 41.29 25.65
N GLY A 89 7.04 41.76 25.31
CA GLY A 89 8.30 41.07 25.53
C GLY A 89 8.78 41.03 26.98
N TYR A 90 9.89 40.30 27.17
CA TYR A 90 10.77 40.44 28.32
C TYR A 90 12.21 40.09 27.93
N ASP A 91 13.11 40.84 28.54
CA ASP A 91 14.53 41.02 28.22
C ASP A 91 15.40 39.78 28.42
N GLY A 92 16.53 39.77 27.70
CA GLY A 92 17.47 38.66 27.67
C GLY A 92 18.40 38.57 28.88
N GLN A 93 19.13 37.47 28.92
CA GLN A 93 20.54 37.42 29.32
C GLN A 93 21.17 36.09 28.91
N ASP A 94 22.39 36.22 28.41
CA ASP A 94 23.35 35.18 28.05
C ASP A 94 23.63 34.20 29.20
N ASN A 95 23.97 32.96 28.85
CA ASN A 95 25.15 32.25 29.37
C ASN A 95 25.28 30.84 28.76
N HIS A 96 26.31 30.67 27.94
CA HIS A 96 26.95 29.38 27.67
C HIS A 96 27.77 28.93 28.90
N PRO A 97 27.96 27.62 29.10
CA PRO A 97 29.35 27.17 29.17
C PRO A 97 29.64 25.84 28.44
N GLU A 98 30.84 25.81 27.87
CA GLU A 98 31.58 24.67 27.32
C GLU A 98 32.09 23.69 28.41
N PRO A 99 32.56 22.48 28.03
CA PRO A 99 32.78 21.34 28.94
C PRO A 99 34.22 21.29 29.49
N PRO A 100 34.49 20.55 30.59
CA PRO A 100 35.86 20.32 31.02
C PRO A 100 36.41 18.96 30.57
N GLU A 101 37.63 19.03 30.02
CA GLU A 101 38.62 17.96 29.91
C GLU A 101 39.18 17.56 31.29
N GLY A 102 39.66 16.32 31.45
CA GLY A 102 40.45 15.93 32.63
C GLY A 102 40.74 14.43 32.76
N LEU A 103 42.01 14.07 32.65
CA LEU A 103 42.64 12.75 32.65
C LEU A 103 43.04 12.25 34.07
N VAL A 104 42.71 10.97 34.39
CA VAL A 104 43.36 9.93 35.28
C VAL A 104 43.82 10.29 36.74
N PRO A 105 44.02 9.36 37.71
CA PRO A 105 44.51 7.98 37.57
C PRO A 105 43.81 6.84 38.36
N VAL A 106 44.11 5.64 37.88
CA VAL A 106 43.89 4.31 38.49
C VAL A 106 44.74 4.14 39.76
N THR A 107 44.15 3.58 40.81
CA THR A 107 44.88 2.85 41.86
C THR A 107 44.41 1.40 41.93
N LEU A 108 45.39 0.51 41.89
CA LEU A 108 45.29 -0.95 41.96
C LEU A 108 45.43 -1.39 43.44
N GLU A 109 44.97 -2.61 43.70
CA GLU A 109 45.15 -3.44 44.92
C GLU A 109 44.08 -3.36 46.01
N MET A 110 43.18 -4.36 46.03
CA MET A 110 43.34 -5.53 46.91
C MET A 110 42.32 -6.64 46.60
N LEU A 111 42.85 -7.69 45.96
CA LEU A 111 42.59 -9.13 46.08
C LEU A 111 41.46 -9.63 47.03
N ASN A 112 40.42 -10.27 46.47
CA ASN A 112 40.17 -11.72 46.55
C ASN A 112 38.70 -12.10 46.27
N GLY A 113 38.48 -13.01 45.31
CA GLY A 113 37.33 -13.92 45.35
C GLY A 113 36.42 -13.96 44.11
N LYS A 114 36.51 -15.10 43.40
CA LYS A 114 35.55 -15.67 42.43
C LYS A 114 35.51 -15.07 41.02
N ILE A 115 36.19 -15.79 40.13
CA ILE A 115 36.08 -15.76 38.67
C ILE A 115 34.59 -15.86 38.28
N LYS A 116 33.99 -14.75 37.82
CA LYS A 116 32.81 -14.75 36.96
C LYS A 116 33.29 -14.53 35.53
N LYS A 117 33.03 -15.51 34.66
CA LYS A 117 33.19 -15.39 33.21
C LYS A 117 32.49 -14.12 32.74
N GLN A 118 33.26 -13.19 32.18
CA GLN A 118 32.73 -12.04 31.45
C GLN A 118 32.02 -12.56 30.20
N SER A 119 30.70 -12.47 30.19
CA SER A 119 29.90 -12.63 28.98
C SER A 119 30.06 -11.37 28.12
N ALA A 120 30.47 -11.58 26.87
CA ALA A 120 30.50 -10.56 25.82
C ALA A 120 29.12 -9.90 25.63
N PRO A 121 29.06 -8.68 25.03
CA PRO A 121 27.86 -7.86 25.01
C PRO A 121 26.72 -8.55 24.25
N SER A 122 25.57 -8.72 24.90
CA SER A 122 24.38 -9.27 24.28
C SER A 122 23.85 -8.30 23.23
N THR A 123 23.98 -8.69 21.96
CA THR A 123 23.38 -7.97 20.85
C THR A 123 21.88 -8.30 20.77
N ALA A 124 21.06 -7.27 21.01
CA ALA A 124 19.68 -7.08 20.56
C ALA A 124 18.81 -8.34 20.24
N SER A 125 18.09 -8.82 21.27
CA SER A 125 16.82 -9.57 21.26
C SER A 125 16.49 -10.45 20.03
N ASP A 126 16.77 -11.75 20.13
CA ASP A 126 16.05 -12.77 19.37
C ASP A 126 14.62 -12.84 19.90
N LYS A 127 13.69 -12.07 19.31
CA LYS A 127 12.26 -12.29 19.54
C LYS A 127 11.92 -13.72 19.14
N LYS A 128 11.34 -14.48 20.07
CA LYS A 128 10.85 -15.84 19.82
C LYS A 128 9.96 -15.82 18.57
N LEU A 129 10.26 -16.69 17.61
CA LEU A 129 9.45 -16.86 16.39
C LEU A 129 8.00 -17.21 16.75
N PRO A 130 7.02 -16.77 15.94
CA PRO A 130 5.63 -17.10 16.17
C PRO A 130 5.39 -18.61 15.93
N ASN A 131 4.33 -19.17 16.50
CA ASN A 131 3.90 -20.51 16.10
C ASN A 131 3.40 -20.47 14.66
N TYR A 132 3.78 -21.47 13.86
CA TYR A 132 3.36 -21.55 12.47
C TYR A 132 1.83 -21.59 12.35
N PHE A 133 1.30 -20.76 11.45
CA PHE A 133 -0.12 -20.74 11.10
C PHE A 133 -0.28 -21.08 9.62
N ASN A 134 -1.15 -22.06 9.30
CA ASN A 134 -1.29 -22.53 7.92
C ASN A 134 -2.00 -21.49 7.03
N PRO A 135 -1.39 -21.06 5.91
CA PRO A 135 -1.97 -20.08 4.99
C PRO A 135 -3.37 -20.41 4.45
N LYS A 136 -3.72 -21.70 4.38
CA LYS A 136 -5.05 -22.14 3.93
C LYS A 136 -6.19 -21.54 4.76
N HIS A 137 -5.96 -21.31 6.06
CA HIS A 137 -6.97 -20.70 6.92
C HIS A 137 -7.27 -19.25 6.53
N LEU A 138 -6.27 -18.48 6.10
CA LEU A 138 -6.49 -17.11 5.61
C LEU A 138 -7.35 -17.11 4.33
N TYR A 139 -6.98 -17.93 3.34
CA TYR A 139 -7.76 -18.05 2.11
C TYR A 139 -9.23 -18.39 2.42
N LYS A 140 -9.45 -19.45 3.21
CA LYS A 140 -10.80 -19.87 3.58
C LYS A 140 -11.56 -18.77 4.34
N PHE A 141 -10.92 -18.11 5.28
CA PHE A 141 -11.56 -17.04 6.06
C PHE A 141 -12.03 -15.89 5.17
N LEU A 142 -11.17 -15.40 4.27
CA LEU A 142 -11.50 -14.29 3.38
C LEU A 142 -12.52 -14.70 2.30
N PHE A 143 -12.41 -15.91 1.77
CA PHE A 143 -13.41 -16.46 0.87
C PHE A 143 -14.78 -16.52 1.56
N ASP A 144 -14.86 -17.15 2.74
CA ASP A 144 -16.09 -17.26 3.52
C ASP A 144 -16.67 -15.87 3.88
N TYR A 145 -15.82 -14.86 4.10
CA TYR A 145 -16.24 -13.49 4.37
C TYR A 145 -16.95 -12.89 3.16
N ASN A 146 -16.35 -13.07 1.97
CA ASN A 146 -16.91 -12.59 0.70
C ASN A 146 -18.15 -13.39 0.23
N GLN A 147 -18.41 -14.58 0.80
CA GLN A 147 -19.61 -15.36 0.53
C GLN A 147 -20.73 -15.14 1.57
N ASN A 148 -20.43 -14.51 2.70
CA ASN A 148 -21.43 -14.29 3.74
C ASN A 148 -22.46 -13.24 3.29
N GLU A 149 -23.75 -13.56 3.42
CA GLU A 149 -24.86 -12.73 2.89
C GLU A 149 -24.87 -11.29 3.41
N VAL A 150 -24.40 -11.06 4.64
CA VAL A 150 -24.29 -9.73 5.26
C VAL A 150 -22.92 -9.13 5.01
N LEU A 151 -21.85 -9.84 5.35
CA LEU A 151 -20.48 -9.27 5.33
C LEU A 151 -20.01 -8.97 3.91
N LYS A 152 -20.49 -9.69 2.88
CA LYS A 152 -20.20 -9.36 1.48
C LYS A 152 -20.63 -7.93 1.12
N LEU A 153 -21.70 -7.42 1.72
CA LEU A 153 -22.23 -6.07 1.44
C LEU A 153 -21.31 -4.98 1.99
N THR A 154 -20.37 -5.33 2.86
CA THR A 154 -19.33 -4.42 3.36
C THR A 154 -18.10 -4.35 2.45
N CYS A 155 -18.05 -5.12 1.36
CA CYS A 155 -16.96 -5.11 0.38
C CYS A 155 -17.43 -4.91 -1.07
N HIS A 156 -18.72 -4.64 -1.28
CA HIS A 156 -19.32 -4.34 -2.59
C HIS A 156 -20.08 -3.01 -2.50
N ASP A 157 -20.20 -2.33 -3.63
CA ASP A 157 -21.25 -1.34 -3.80
C ASP A 157 -22.63 -2.01 -3.70
N ILE A 158 -23.66 -1.21 -3.38
CA ILE A 158 -25.03 -1.68 -3.23
C ILE A 158 -25.86 -1.17 -4.42
N ASP A 159 -26.55 -2.09 -5.07
CA ASP A 159 -27.57 -1.81 -6.08
C ASP A 159 -29.00 -1.99 -5.54
N SER A 160 -30.00 -1.94 -6.43
CA SER A 160 -31.42 -2.08 -6.05
C SER A 160 -31.76 -3.47 -5.51
N ASP A 161 -31.15 -4.52 -6.02
CA ASP A 161 -31.38 -5.89 -5.56
C ASP A 161 -30.75 -6.10 -4.17
N GLU A 162 -29.57 -5.52 -3.92
CA GLU A 162 -28.96 -5.54 -2.60
C GLU A 162 -29.73 -4.69 -1.56
N ILE A 163 -30.35 -3.58 -1.95
CA ILE A 163 -31.26 -2.83 -1.08
C ILE A 163 -32.44 -3.70 -0.67
N ALA A 164 -33.08 -4.39 -1.62
CA ALA A 164 -34.21 -5.26 -1.34
C ALA A 164 -33.81 -6.41 -0.39
N LEU A 165 -32.64 -7.02 -0.60
CA LEU A 165 -32.08 -8.02 0.30
C LEU A 165 -31.86 -7.45 1.71
N LEU A 166 -31.27 -6.26 1.83
CA LEU A 166 -31.02 -5.61 3.12
C LEU A 166 -32.30 -5.31 3.88
N ASN A 167 -33.32 -4.78 3.21
CA ASN A 167 -34.62 -4.50 3.83
C ASN A 167 -35.26 -5.79 4.39
N ASN A 168 -35.15 -6.90 3.65
CA ASN A 168 -35.59 -8.21 4.13
C ASN A 168 -34.78 -8.69 5.36
N LEU A 169 -33.44 -8.65 5.29
CA LEU A 169 -32.56 -9.07 6.39
C LEU A 169 -32.75 -8.21 7.66
N CYS A 170 -32.92 -6.90 7.50
CA CYS A 170 -33.12 -5.94 8.58
C CYS A 170 -34.57 -5.86 9.06
N LYS A 171 -35.51 -6.55 8.39
CA LYS A 171 -36.95 -6.48 8.67
C LYS A 171 -37.42 -5.02 8.73
N SER A 172 -37.16 -4.29 7.64
CA SER A 172 -37.57 -2.90 7.46
C SER A 172 -38.20 -2.71 6.08
N GLU A 173 -39.13 -1.76 5.96
CA GLU A 173 -39.73 -1.41 4.67
C GLU A 173 -38.72 -0.68 3.78
N ASP A 174 -38.03 0.30 4.37
CA ASP A 174 -36.93 1.04 3.76
C ASP A 174 -35.58 0.71 4.39
N TYR A 175 -34.50 1.09 3.71
CA TYR A 175 -33.15 0.91 4.22
C TYR A 175 -32.95 1.69 5.53
N ASN A 176 -32.34 1.05 6.52
CA ASN A 176 -32.03 1.64 7.81
C ASN A 176 -30.58 1.33 8.17
N PHE A 177 -29.76 2.38 8.23
CA PHE A 177 -28.33 2.25 8.48
C PHE A 177 -28.02 1.63 9.84
N GLU A 178 -28.69 2.02 10.91
CA GLU A 178 -28.46 1.47 12.25
C GLU A 178 -28.76 -0.03 12.32
N LYS A 179 -29.89 -0.46 11.74
CA LYS A 179 -30.22 -1.89 11.64
C LYS A 179 -29.21 -2.65 10.80
N HIS A 180 -28.71 -2.04 9.72
CA HIS A 180 -27.69 -2.66 8.87
C HIS A 180 -26.35 -2.78 9.61
N LEU A 181 -25.92 -1.72 10.30
CA LEU A 181 -24.69 -1.72 11.09
C LEU A 181 -24.76 -2.76 12.21
N ASP A 182 -25.86 -2.82 12.97
CA ASP A 182 -26.08 -3.84 14.00
C ASP A 182 -25.98 -5.27 13.43
N LEU A 183 -26.56 -5.49 12.25
CA LEU A 183 -26.50 -6.77 11.55
C LEU A 183 -25.06 -7.12 11.13
N ILE A 184 -24.31 -6.16 10.59
CA ILE A 184 -22.88 -6.31 10.25
C ILE A 184 -22.09 -6.70 11.51
N LEU A 185 -22.23 -5.94 12.59
CA LEU A 185 -21.44 -6.10 13.81
C LEU A 185 -21.74 -7.43 14.50
N LYS A 186 -23.02 -7.82 14.58
CA LYS A 186 -23.45 -9.12 15.12
C LYS A 186 -22.90 -10.27 14.28
N THR A 187 -23.04 -10.19 12.96
CA THR A 187 -22.56 -11.23 12.05
C THR A 187 -21.05 -11.38 12.13
N PHE A 188 -20.32 -10.25 12.17
CA PHE A 188 -18.86 -10.27 12.27
C PHE A 188 -18.38 -10.82 13.62
N SER A 189 -19.06 -10.54 14.72
CA SER A 189 -18.68 -11.06 16.05
C SER A 189 -18.65 -12.60 16.09
N GLU A 190 -19.59 -13.26 15.39
CA GLU A 190 -19.57 -14.72 15.23
C GLU A 190 -18.52 -15.15 14.20
N PHE A 191 -18.41 -14.42 13.10
CA PHE A 191 -17.48 -14.73 12.01
C PHE A 191 -16.01 -14.67 12.46
N GLU A 192 -15.63 -13.68 13.27
CA GLU A 192 -14.27 -13.43 13.74
C GLU A 192 -13.69 -14.61 14.55
N LYS A 193 -14.55 -15.48 15.09
CA LYS A 193 -14.14 -16.70 15.82
C LYS A 193 -13.47 -17.73 14.89
N LYS A 194 -13.71 -17.68 13.58
CA LYS A 194 -13.08 -18.58 12.59
C LYS A 194 -11.55 -18.43 12.58
N PRO A 195 -10.78 -19.50 12.26
CA PRO A 195 -9.32 -19.42 12.24
C PRO A 195 -8.82 -18.52 11.10
N ALA A 196 -8.02 -17.52 11.44
CA ALA A 196 -7.29 -16.66 10.51
C ALA A 196 -6.13 -15.95 11.22
N PRO A 197 -5.13 -15.40 10.49
CA PRO A 197 -4.09 -14.57 11.07
C PRO A 197 -4.68 -13.41 11.87
N GLN A 198 -4.09 -13.09 13.02
CA GLN A 198 -4.59 -12.00 13.85
C GLN A 198 -4.56 -10.66 13.11
N SER A 199 -3.56 -10.42 12.25
CA SER A 199 -3.45 -9.19 11.46
C SER A 199 -4.68 -8.90 10.61
N ILE A 200 -5.23 -9.91 9.91
CA ILE A 200 -6.40 -9.71 9.05
C ILE A 200 -7.65 -9.47 9.87
N LYS A 201 -7.79 -10.16 11.01
CA LYS A 201 -8.91 -9.94 11.94
C LYS A 201 -8.87 -8.52 12.50
N ASN A 202 -7.70 -8.03 12.90
CA ASN A 202 -7.50 -6.65 13.34
C ASN A 202 -7.90 -5.63 12.26
N MET A 203 -7.49 -5.86 11.01
CA MET A 203 -7.83 -4.96 9.90
C MET A 203 -9.35 -4.89 9.69
N ILE A 204 -10.03 -6.04 9.60
CA ILE A 204 -11.48 -6.10 9.36
C ILE A 204 -12.23 -5.54 10.56
N ARG A 205 -11.81 -5.87 11.79
CA ARG A 205 -12.38 -5.29 13.01
C ARG A 205 -12.27 -3.77 13.01
N GLY A 206 -11.10 -3.23 12.68
CA GLY A 206 -10.91 -1.78 12.58
C GLY A 206 -11.75 -1.14 11.49
N TYR A 207 -11.91 -1.81 10.35
CA TYR A 207 -12.75 -1.36 9.24
C TYR A 207 -14.25 -1.36 9.57
N LEU A 208 -14.72 -2.32 10.37
CA LEU A 208 -16.13 -2.42 10.72
C LEU A 208 -16.48 -1.62 11.99
N LYS A 209 -15.60 -1.61 12.99
CA LYS A 209 -15.87 -1.09 14.33
C LYS A 209 -15.06 0.14 14.73
N GLY A 210 -13.95 0.42 14.05
CA GLY A 210 -13.03 1.49 14.44
C GLY A 210 -12.23 1.22 15.73
N GLU A 211 -12.23 -0.01 16.24
CA GLU A 211 -11.63 -0.37 17.54
C GLU A 211 -10.63 -1.54 17.44
N ASP A 212 -9.82 -1.72 18.48
CA ASP A 212 -8.95 -2.88 18.68
C ASP A 212 -9.64 -4.03 19.45
N PHE A 213 -8.89 -5.08 19.79
CA PHE A 213 -9.42 -6.26 20.52
C PHE A 213 -9.80 -5.97 21.97
N SER A 214 -9.35 -4.85 22.52
CA SER A 214 -9.73 -4.39 23.84
C SER A 214 -10.94 -3.45 23.81
N GLY A 215 -11.53 -3.21 22.62
CA GLY A 215 -12.62 -2.27 22.45
C GLY A 215 -12.17 -0.80 22.48
N LYS A 216 -10.87 -0.53 22.30
CA LYS A 216 -10.34 0.84 22.29
C LYS A 216 -10.29 1.39 20.87
N PRO A 217 -10.62 2.67 20.65
CA PRO A 217 -10.52 3.31 19.34
C PRO A 217 -9.10 3.22 18.76
N LEU A 218 -9.02 2.99 17.44
CA LEU A 218 -7.74 2.92 16.73
C LEU A 218 -7.12 4.31 16.58
N LYS A 219 -5.86 4.46 17.00
CA LYS A 219 -5.13 5.74 16.95
C LYS A 219 -4.39 6.01 15.63
N LYS A 220 -4.23 5.00 14.77
CA LYS A 220 -3.41 5.08 13.55
C LYS A 220 -4.15 4.56 12.32
N GLY A 221 -5.48 4.48 12.40
CA GLY A 221 -6.31 3.79 11.42
C GLY A 221 -6.16 2.27 11.43
N TRP A 222 -6.91 1.60 10.54
CA TRP A 222 -7.04 0.14 10.49
C TRP A 222 -6.22 -0.55 9.39
N SER A 223 -5.55 0.22 8.52
CA SER A 223 -4.72 -0.28 7.42
C SER A 223 -3.33 0.38 7.38
N SER A 224 -2.45 -0.10 6.50
CA SER A 224 -1.16 0.55 6.24
C SER A 224 -1.30 1.95 5.60
N ASP A 225 -2.48 2.27 5.05
CA ASP A 225 -2.83 3.61 4.57
C ASP A 225 -3.21 4.57 5.70
N GLY A 226 -3.35 4.08 6.94
CA GLY A 226 -3.69 4.92 8.10
C GLY A 226 -5.15 5.36 8.11
N ILE A 227 -6.04 4.56 7.51
CA ILE A 227 -7.44 4.92 7.29
C ILE A 227 -8.21 4.92 8.61
N GLU A 228 -8.79 6.06 8.97
CA GLU A 228 -9.63 6.22 10.17
C GLU A 228 -11.12 5.99 9.89
N MET A 229 -11.59 6.37 8.69
CA MET A 229 -12.98 6.17 8.27
C MET A 229 -13.33 4.68 8.26
N ASN A 230 -14.49 4.32 8.81
CA ASN A 230 -14.93 2.96 9.04
C ASN A 230 -16.47 2.89 9.14
N TRP A 231 -17.06 1.69 9.16
CA TRP A 231 -18.51 1.52 9.21
C TRP A 231 -19.18 2.03 10.49
N SER A 232 -18.46 2.09 11.59
CA SER A 232 -18.98 2.60 12.88
C SER A 232 -18.57 4.06 13.14
N HIS A 233 -18.07 4.77 12.13
CA HIS A 233 -17.60 6.13 12.29
C HIS A 233 -18.79 7.10 12.54
N PRO A 234 -18.76 7.96 13.58
CA PRO A 234 -19.89 8.83 13.93
C PRO A 234 -20.43 9.70 12.78
N LYS A 235 -19.53 10.29 11.99
CA LYS A 235 -19.90 11.08 10.80
C LYS A 235 -20.72 10.32 9.77
N LEU A 236 -20.54 9.00 9.65
CA LEU A 236 -21.31 8.19 8.73
C LEU A 236 -22.77 8.06 9.21
N ARG A 237 -22.95 7.83 10.52
CA ARG A 237 -24.26 7.81 11.16
C ARG A 237 -24.97 9.15 11.00
N GLU A 238 -24.30 10.25 11.36
CA GLU A 238 -24.82 11.62 11.21
C GLU A 238 -25.33 11.87 9.78
N TRP A 239 -24.53 11.50 8.77
CA TRP A 239 -24.92 11.64 7.37
C TRP A 239 -26.16 10.81 7.00
N THR A 240 -26.30 9.58 7.49
CA THR A 240 -27.48 8.73 7.21
C THR A 240 -28.76 9.19 7.92
N GLU A 241 -28.64 10.00 8.97
CA GLU A 241 -29.76 10.57 9.72
C GLU A 241 -30.30 11.86 9.07
N GLU A 242 -29.52 12.51 8.20
CA GLU A 242 -29.98 13.66 7.43
C GLU A 242 -31.20 13.31 6.58
N MET A 243 -32.21 14.19 6.59
CA MET A 243 -33.50 13.96 5.93
C MET A 243 -33.34 13.64 4.44
N GLU A 244 -32.34 14.23 3.78
CA GLU A 244 -32.06 14.04 2.36
C GLU A 244 -31.39 12.70 2.03
N ASN A 245 -30.74 12.05 3.00
CA ASN A 245 -29.98 10.81 2.83
C ASN A 245 -30.64 9.61 3.52
N LYS A 246 -31.71 9.85 4.27
CA LYS A 246 -32.49 8.81 4.92
C LYS A 246 -32.95 7.77 3.90
N GLY A 247 -32.71 6.50 4.20
CA GLY A 247 -33.03 5.39 3.29
C GLY A 247 -31.97 5.13 2.22
N LEU A 248 -30.82 5.82 2.25
CA LEU A 248 -29.71 5.57 1.34
C LEU A 248 -28.58 4.79 2.04
N PRO A 249 -28.14 3.66 1.47
CA PRO A 249 -26.89 3.02 1.87
C PRO A 249 -25.68 3.94 1.61
N PRO A 250 -24.68 3.98 2.51
CA PRO A 250 -23.52 4.85 2.33
C PRO A 250 -22.61 4.43 1.17
N ASN A 251 -22.65 3.14 0.79
CA ASN A 251 -21.89 2.55 -0.31
C ASN A 251 -22.77 2.24 -1.53
N LEU A 252 -23.79 3.07 -1.78
CA LEU A 252 -24.63 2.96 -2.96
C LEU A 252 -23.78 3.07 -4.25
N ASN A 253 -24.17 2.35 -5.29
CA ASN A 253 -23.48 2.44 -6.57
C ASN A 253 -23.60 3.85 -7.18
N GLU A 254 -22.62 4.24 -8.00
CA GLU A 254 -22.57 5.59 -8.57
C GLU A 254 -23.72 5.86 -9.55
N ASP A 255 -24.23 4.82 -10.22
CA ASP A 255 -25.33 4.95 -11.17
C ASP A 255 -26.65 5.33 -10.47
N ILE A 256 -27.02 4.67 -9.37
CA ILE A 256 -28.24 5.00 -8.61
C ILE A 256 -28.09 6.35 -7.91
N LEU A 257 -26.90 6.70 -7.41
CA LEU A 257 -26.65 8.05 -6.88
C LEU A 257 -26.92 9.12 -7.94
N GLY A 258 -26.46 8.89 -9.17
CA GLY A 258 -26.70 9.77 -10.32
C GLY A 258 -28.18 9.87 -10.68
N GLU A 259 -28.90 8.74 -10.73
CA GLU A 259 -30.35 8.71 -11.01
C GLU A 259 -31.17 9.44 -9.95
N LYS A 260 -30.74 9.38 -8.68
CA LYS A 260 -31.40 10.05 -7.55
C LYS A 260 -30.95 11.50 -7.36
N GLU A 261 -30.00 11.99 -8.15
CA GLU A 261 -29.35 13.31 -7.99
C GLU A 261 -28.80 13.51 -6.57
N LYS A 262 -28.20 12.45 -6.00
CA LYS A 262 -27.64 12.44 -4.64
C LYS A 262 -26.12 12.38 -4.66
N LEU A 263 -25.50 13.04 -3.68
CA LEU A 263 -24.09 12.89 -3.39
C LEU A 263 -23.91 11.75 -2.37
N GLY A 264 -22.92 10.89 -2.60
CA GLY A 264 -22.54 9.87 -1.63
C GLY A 264 -21.81 10.49 -0.42
N PHE A 265 -21.59 9.70 0.63
CA PHE A 265 -20.81 10.17 1.78
C PHE A 265 -19.34 10.39 1.41
N GLU A 266 -18.87 11.63 1.54
CA GLU A 266 -17.49 12.03 1.26
C GLU A 266 -16.67 12.24 2.55
N PHE A 267 -15.36 12.04 2.45
CA PHE A 267 -14.41 12.28 3.53
C PHE A 267 -13.04 12.71 2.96
N PRO A 268 -12.10 13.24 3.78
CA PRO A 268 -10.81 13.69 3.28
C PRO A 268 -10.10 12.63 2.42
N GLU A 269 -9.76 13.01 1.19
CA GLU A 269 -9.18 12.09 0.21
C GLU A 269 -7.85 11.49 0.70
N PHE A 270 -7.64 10.22 0.39
CA PHE A 270 -6.31 9.60 0.43
C PHE A 270 -6.01 8.82 -0.85
N SER A 271 -4.73 8.71 -1.19
CA SER A 271 -4.27 7.88 -2.30
C SER A 271 -3.94 6.47 -1.83
N SER A 272 -4.70 5.49 -2.29
CA SER A 272 -4.51 4.06 -1.99
C SER A 272 -3.07 3.59 -2.25
N LYS A 273 -2.36 3.04 -1.25
CA LYS A 273 -1.01 2.47 -1.43
C LYS A 273 -0.96 1.24 -2.33
N ILE A 274 -2.11 0.60 -2.56
CA ILE A 274 -2.25 -0.60 -3.39
C ILE A 274 -2.54 -0.24 -4.85
N THR A 275 -3.52 0.64 -5.08
CA THR A 275 -4.04 0.92 -6.44
C THR A 275 -3.60 2.26 -7.01
N GLY A 276 -3.23 3.22 -6.15
CA GLY A 276 -2.82 4.58 -6.57
C GLY A 276 -3.96 5.49 -6.95
N LYS A 277 -5.18 4.96 -6.85
CA LYS A 277 -6.39 5.72 -7.08
C LYS A 277 -6.72 6.52 -5.82
N PRO A 278 -7.26 7.74 -5.99
CA PRO A 278 -7.85 8.47 -4.89
C PRO A 278 -9.05 7.70 -4.32
N VAL A 279 -9.26 7.87 -3.02
CA VAL A 279 -10.42 7.37 -2.27
C VAL A 279 -10.93 8.55 -1.47
N GLN A 280 -12.11 9.05 -1.84
CA GLN A 280 -12.72 10.26 -1.29
C GLN A 280 -14.17 10.07 -0.83
N ASN A 281 -14.78 8.92 -1.11
CA ASN A 281 -16.14 8.60 -0.69
C ASN A 281 -16.25 7.16 -0.15
N PHE A 282 -17.38 6.87 0.50
CA PHE A 282 -17.56 5.59 1.19
C PHE A 282 -17.67 4.40 0.24
N THR A 283 -18.30 4.55 -0.93
CA THR A 283 -18.31 3.50 -1.97
C THR A 283 -16.90 3.14 -2.42
N GLN A 284 -16.06 4.14 -2.67
CA GLN A 284 -14.64 3.94 -3.02
C GLN A 284 -13.86 3.31 -1.86
N LEU A 285 -14.19 3.64 -0.61
CA LEU A 285 -13.58 3.01 0.57
C LEU A 285 -13.89 1.52 0.64
N VAL A 286 -15.15 1.14 0.41
CA VAL A 286 -15.60 -0.25 0.37
C VAL A 286 -14.86 -1.04 -0.72
N LEU A 287 -14.73 -0.47 -1.91
CA LEU A 287 -13.97 -1.07 -3.01
C LEU A 287 -12.47 -1.14 -2.70
N HIS A 288 -11.90 -0.12 -2.05
CA HIS A 288 -10.52 -0.13 -1.58
C HIS A 288 -10.29 -1.27 -0.58
N PHE A 289 -11.18 -1.42 0.42
CA PHE A 289 -11.11 -2.50 1.39
C PHE A 289 -11.12 -3.88 0.71
N LYS A 290 -11.98 -4.10 -0.28
CA LYS A 290 -11.97 -5.34 -1.08
C LYS A 290 -10.63 -5.57 -1.78
N HIS A 291 -10.02 -4.53 -2.33
CA HIS A 291 -8.71 -4.61 -2.98
C HIS A 291 -7.56 -4.92 -2.02
N LEU A 292 -7.76 -4.82 -0.70
CA LEU A 292 -6.77 -5.25 0.30
C LEU A 292 -6.74 -6.76 0.48
N PHE A 293 -7.76 -7.50 0.03
CA PHE A 293 -7.80 -8.94 0.26
C PHE A 293 -8.26 -9.83 -0.89
N HIS A 294 -8.76 -9.29 -1.99
CA HIS A 294 -9.22 -10.05 -3.15
C HIS A 294 -8.45 -9.66 -4.41
N LEU A 295 -7.56 -10.52 -4.89
CA LEU A 295 -6.91 -10.39 -6.19
C LEU A 295 -7.89 -10.81 -7.28
N ARG A 296 -8.03 -9.99 -8.32
CA ARG A 296 -8.78 -10.25 -9.55
C ARG A 296 -8.23 -9.39 -10.68
N ARG A 297 -8.72 -9.55 -11.90
CA ARG A 297 -8.22 -8.84 -13.10
C ARG A 297 -8.17 -7.31 -12.96
N SER A 298 -9.13 -6.69 -12.27
CA SER A 298 -9.17 -5.23 -12.11
C SER A 298 -8.11 -4.70 -11.14
N ASN A 299 -7.66 -5.51 -10.17
CA ASN A 299 -6.61 -5.20 -9.19
C ASN A 299 -5.61 -6.36 -9.08
N SER A 300 -5.09 -6.80 -10.23
CA SER A 300 -4.16 -7.93 -10.28
C SER A 300 -2.86 -7.59 -9.55
N LEU A 301 -2.18 -8.60 -9.00
CA LEU A 301 -0.91 -8.40 -8.30
C LEU A 301 0.13 -7.72 -9.23
N LYS A 302 0.09 -8.00 -10.53
CA LYS A 302 0.97 -7.39 -11.53
C LYS A 302 0.81 -5.87 -11.58
N LYS A 303 -0.44 -5.39 -11.67
CA LYS A 303 -0.75 -3.95 -11.69
C LYS A 303 -0.28 -3.28 -10.40
N ILE A 304 -0.52 -3.93 -9.26
CA ILE A 304 -0.10 -3.43 -7.95
C ILE A 304 1.43 -3.33 -7.86
N ILE A 305 2.17 -4.34 -8.32
CA ILE A 305 3.64 -4.35 -8.31
C ILE A 305 4.23 -3.29 -9.24
N ILE A 306 3.73 -3.18 -10.47
CA ILE A 306 4.17 -2.15 -11.43
C ILE A 306 3.96 -0.76 -10.85
N GLU A 307 2.78 -0.51 -10.30
CA GLU A 307 2.45 0.77 -9.68
C GLU A 307 3.35 1.05 -8.46
N ARG A 308 3.65 0.01 -7.65
CA ARG A 308 4.56 0.13 -6.51
C ARG A 308 5.97 0.51 -6.96
N ASN A 309 6.50 -0.14 -8.01
CA ASN A 309 7.84 0.14 -8.53
C ASN A 309 7.99 1.60 -8.98
N LYS A 310 6.98 2.11 -9.71
CA LYS A 310 6.92 3.50 -10.17
C LYS A 310 6.97 4.49 -9.00
N ARG A 311 6.14 4.29 -7.97
CA ARG A 311 6.08 5.20 -6.81
C ARG A 311 7.37 5.28 -6.01
N HIS A 312 8.16 4.20 -5.98
CA HIS A 312 9.44 4.18 -5.29
C HIS A 312 10.62 4.58 -6.20
N ALA A 313 10.34 4.95 -7.47
CA ALA A 313 11.36 5.23 -8.48
C ALA A 313 12.41 4.10 -8.58
N TRP A 314 11.96 2.84 -8.45
CA TRP A 314 12.86 1.70 -8.49
C TRP A 314 13.30 1.35 -9.90
N ASP A 315 12.54 1.73 -10.93
CA ASP A 315 12.92 1.52 -12.33
C ASP A 315 14.25 2.23 -12.68
N ASP A 316 14.61 3.28 -11.95
CA ASP A 316 15.92 3.95 -12.10
C ASP A 316 17.07 3.15 -11.47
N LYS A 317 16.77 2.28 -10.49
CA LYS A 317 17.76 1.59 -9.66
C LYS A 317 17.88 0.10 -9.96
N ILE A 318 16.84 -0.50 -10.53
CA ILE A 318 16.67 -1.94 -10.73
C ILE A 318 16.20 -2.17 -12.16
N GLU A 319 16.75 -3.18 -12.82
CA GLU A 319 16.21 -3.71 -14.06
C GLU A 319 15.17 -4.81 -13.74
N PHE A 320 13.89 -4.49 -13.91
CA PHE A 320 12.80 -5.45 -13.67
C PHE A 320 12.48 -6.28 -14.92
N ILE A 321 12.40 -7.59 -14.74
CA ILE A 321 11.93 -8.54 -15.75
C ILE A 321 10.56 -9.06 -15.30
N ILE A 322 9.50 -8.61 -15.98
CA ILE A 322 8.11 -9.04 -15.72
C ILE A 322 7.54 -9.57 -17.03
N LYS A 323 7.58 -10.89 -17.20
CA LYS A 323 7.10 -11.58 -18.41
C LYS A 323 5.61 -11.92 -18.28
N GLU A 324 4.85 -11.74 -19.36
CA GLU A 324 3.40 -11.95 -19.36
C GLU A 324 3.03 -13.41 -19.03
N GLU A 325 3.77 -14.35 -19.61
CA GLU A 325 3.59 -15.79 -19.42
C GLU A 325 3.76 -16.24 -17.96
N ASN A 326 4.54 -15.50 -17.18
CA ASN A 326 4.89 -15.84 -15.80
C ASN A 326 4.21 -14.93 -14.77
N PHE A 327 3.29 -14.05 -15.20
CA PHE A 327 2.60 -13.13 -14.29
C PHE A 327 1.15 -12.92 -14.73
N ASN A 328 0.34 -13.95 -14.53
CA ASN A 328 -1.04 -13.99 -15.01
C ASN A 328 -1.95 -13.00 -14.26
N GLU A 329 -2.48 -12.00 -14.97
CA GLU A 329 -3.42 -11.02 -14.42
C GLU A 329 -4.82 -11.58 -14.13
N ARG A 330 -5.14 -12.79 -14.59
CA ARG A 330 -6.45 -13.44 -14.43
C ARG A 330 -6.56 -14.26 -13.14
N ILE A 331 -5.49 -14.36 -12.35
CA ILE A 331 -5.53 -15.08 -11.08
C ILE A 331 -6.53 -14.41 -10.14
N GLU A 332 -7.52 -15.17 -9.72
CA GLU A 332 -8.46 -14.79 -8.67
C GLU A 332 -8.10 -15.50 -7.36
N PHE A 333 -7.83 -14.73 -6.30
CA PHE A 333 -7.37 -15.29 -5.03
C PHE A 333 -7.64 -14.38 -3.84
N PHE A 334 -7.88 -15.00 -2.68
CA PHE A 334 -8.09 -14.29 -1.42
C PHE A 334 -6.86 -14.42 -0.51
N THR A 335 -6.26 -13.28 -0.13
CA THR A 335 -5.07 -13.22 0.75
C THR A 335 -4.97 -11.86 1.43
N ASP A 336 -3.94 -11.61 2.24
CA ASP A 336 -3.66 -10.28 2.82
C ASP A 336 -2.71 -9.53 1.87
N ILE A 337 -3.27 -8.80 0.91
CA ILE A 337 -2.51 -8.15 -0.17
C ILE A 337 -1.58 -7.08 0.40
N ASP A 338 -2.00 -6.35 1.43
CA ASP A 338 -1.16 -5.36 2.10
C ASP A 338 0.13 -6.00 2.66
N LYS A 339 0.03 -7.16 3.32
CA LYS A 339 1.21 -7.89 3.82
C LYS A 339 2.09 -8.42 2.69
N VAL A 340 1.50 -8.89 1.59
CA VAL A 340 2.25 -9.33 0.40
C VAL A 340 3.05 -8.18 -0.19
N ILE A 341 2.46 -7.00 -0.36
CA ILE A 341 3.16 -5.82 -0.89
C ILE A 341 4.23 -5.30 0.07
N GLN A 342 3.97 -5.36 1.38
CA GLN A 342 4.99 -5.03 2.38
C GLN A 342 6.14 -6.04 2.41
N ALA A 343 5.91 -7.31 2.08
CA ALA A 343 6.97 -8.31 1.96
C ALA A 343 7.76 -8.14 0.66
N TYR A 344 7.08 -7.91 -0.47
CA TYR A 344 7.72 -7.53 -1.72
C TYR A 344 8.66 -6.35 -1.53
N TYR A 345 8.21 -5.30 -0.84
CA TYR A 345 9.04 -4.13 -0.52
C TYR A 345 10.30 -4.48 0.28
N ASP A 346 10.17 -5.36 1.29
CA ASP A 346 11.32 -5.81 2.07
C ASP A 346 12.28 -6.66 1.24
N LEU A 347 11.79 -7.47 0.30
CA LEU A 347 12.61 -8.28 -0.61
C LEU A 347 13.35 -7.42 -1.64
N ILE A 348 12.72 -6.38 -2.18
CA ILE A 348 13.38 -5.42 -3.07
C ILE A 348 14.48 -4.66 -2.33
N LYS A 349 14.22 -4.22 -1.09
CA LYS A 349 15.26 -3.61 -0.25
C LYS A 349 16.42 -4.57 -0.02
N LEU A 350 16.13 -5.83 0.28
CA LEU A 350 17.16 -6.84 0.45
C LEU A 350 18.01 -7.02 -0.82
N ALA A 351 17.39 -7.02 -2.00
CA ALA A 351 18.11 -7.12 -3.27
C ALA A 351 19.03 -5.91 -3.51
N LEU A 352 18.55 -4.68 -3.20
CA LEU A 352 19.35 -3.47 -3.27
C LEU A 352 20.51 -3.44 -2.27
N GLU A 353 20.27 -3.89 -1.03
CA GLU A 353 21.27 -3.91 0.04
C GLU A 353 22.38 -4.96 -0.19
N ASN A 354 22.07 -6.06 -0.89
CA ASN A 354 23.04 -7.12 -1.20
C ASN A 354 23.51 -7.08 -2.67
N ASN A 355 23.36 -5.93 -3.35
CA ASN A 355 23.92 -5.79 -4.68
C ASN A 355 25.39 -5.37 -4.58
N ASP A 356 26.28 -6.35 -4.62
CA ASP A 356 27.72 -6.13 -4.62
C ASP A 356 28.27 -5.83 -6.03
N SER A 357 27.41 -5.83 -7.06
CA SER A 357 27.80 -5.55 -8.44
C SER A 357 27.78 -4.04 -8.75
N GLU A 358 28.71 -3.59 -9.59
CA GLU A 358 28.67 -2.22 -10.14
C GLU A 358 27.44 -1.98 -11.04
N ASN A 359 26.82 -3.05 -11.50
CA ASN A 359 25.61 -3.02 -12.31
C ASN A 359 24.36 -2.91 -11.44
N LYS A 360 23.25 -2.49 -12.06
CA LYS A 360 21.94 -2.52 -11.40
C LYS A 360 21.55 -3.97 -11.07
N PRO A 361 20.83 -4.22 -9.96
CA PRO A 361 20.14 -5.48 -9.74
C PRO A 361 19.22 -5.80 -10.92
N ILE A 362 19.26 -7.05 -11.38
CA ILE A 362 18.32 -7.58 -12.36
C ILE A 362 17.34 -8.47 -11.60
N ILE A 363 16.09 -8.03 -11.50
CA ILE A 363 15.06 -8.71 -10.71
C ILE A 363 13.97 -9.24 -11.62
N GLU A 364 13.89 -10.56 -11.72
CA GLU A 364 12.75 -11.25 -12.33
C GLU A 364 11.64 -11.45 -11.29
N ILE A 365 10.41 -11.11 -11.69
CA ILE A 365 9.23 -11.26 -10.85
C ILE A 365 8.21 -12.13 -11.57
N SER A 366 7.67 -13.13 -10.87
CA SER A 366 6.63 -14.01 -11.40
C SER A 366 5.54 -14.29 -10.37
N PHE A 367 4.34 -14.51 -10.87
CA PHE A 367 3.19 -14.98 -10.10
C PHE A 367 2.42 -16.03 -10.90
N VAL A 368 2.57 -17.29 -10.50
CA VAL A 368 2.09 -18.45 -11.27
C VAL A 368 1.24 -19.38 -10.42
N GLU A 369 0.24 -20.00 -11.06
CA GLU A 369 -0.55 -21.07 -10.46
C GLU A 369 0.10 -22.42 -10.79
N GLN A 370 0.38 -23.21 -9.75
CA GLN A 370 0.94 -24.54 -9.87
C GLN A 370 0.09 -25.51 -9.04
N LYS A 371 -0.67 -26.38 -9.74
CA LYS A 371 -1.61 -27.33 -9.12
C LYS A 371 -2.63 -26.59 -8.23
N SER A 372 -2.53 -26.73 -6.91
CA SER A 372 -3.41 -26.12 -5.91
C SER A 372 -2.76 -24.97 -5.13
N ARG A 373 -1.65 -24.43 -5.66
CA ARG A 373 -0.82 -23.40 -5.01
C ARG A 373 -0.62 -22.22 -5.95
N LEU A 374 -0.46 -21.05 -5.36
CA LEU A 374 0.03 -19.87 -6.08
C LEU A 374 1.42 -19.56 -5.58
N ILE A 375 2.34 -19.24 -6.49
CA ILE A 375 3.72 -18.94 -6.18
C ILE A 375 4.02 -17.55 -6.70
N PHE A 376 4.26 -16.62 -5.77
CA PHE A 376 4.86 -15.33 -6.09
C PHE A 376 6.36 -15.42 -5.80
N SER A 377 7.20 -15.08 -6.77
CA SER A 377 8.65 -15.07 -6.55
C SER A 377 9.33 -13.81 -7.03
N VAL A 378 10.39 -13.47 -6.29
CA VAL A 378 11.30 -12.35 -6.57
C VAL A 378 12.69 -12.97 -6.72
N HIS A 379 13.27 -12.86 -7.91
CA HIS A 379 14.55 -13.49 -8.27
C HIS A 379 15.57 -12.42 -8.65
N HIS A 380 16.56 -12.22 -7.80
CA HIS A 380 17.71 -11.36 -8.07
C HIS A 380 18.75 -12.16 -8.87
N LEU A 381 18.75 -12.03 -10.19
CA LEU A 381 19.48 -12.91 -11.13
C LEU A 381 21.00 -12.79 -11.06
N ASN A 382 21.52 -11.57 -10.89
CA ASN A 382 22.94 -11.26 -10.89
C ASN A 382 23.50 -11.12 -9.47
N SER A 383 23.06 -11.97 -8.55
CA SER A 383 23.54 -11.97 -7.15
C SER A 383 24.00 -13.34 -6.68
N THR A 384 24.71 -13.36 -5.57
CA THR A 384 24.99 -14.56 -4.79
C THR A 384 24.52 -14.34 -3.37
N TYR A 385 24.18 -15.41 -2.68
CA TYR A 385 23.70 -15.32 -1.32
C TYR A 385 24.87 -15.17 -0.35
N SER A 386 24.87 -14.08 0.42
CA SER A 386 26.01 -13.67 1.24
C SER A 386 26.29 -14.54 2.48
N LYS A 387 25.39 -15.47 2.83
CA LYS A 387 25.52 -16.35 4.00
C LYS A 387 25.73 -17.78 3.56
N SER A 388 26.49 -18.56 4.34
CA SER A 388 26.59 -20.01 4.16
C SER A 388 25.25 -20.73 4.34
N ILE A 389 25.17 -21.95 3.81
CA ILE A 389 23.99 -22.81 3.97
C ILE A 389 23.74 -23.07 5.46
N GLU A 390 24.80 -23.43 6.20
CA GLU A 390 24.72 -23.74 7.63
C GLU A 390 24.17 -22.55 8.44
N ASN A 391 24.69 -21.35 8.21
CA ASN A 391 24.22 -20.14 8.89
C ASN A 391 22.75 -19.85 8.58
N THR A 392 22.31 -20.11 7.36
CA THR A 392 20.93 -19.88 6.91
C THR A 392 19.95 -20.85 7.58
N ILE A 393 20.38 -22.10 7.84
CA ILE A 393 19.60 -23.10 8.56
C ILE A 393 19.54 -22.77 10.06
N GLN A 394 20.72 -22.55 10.67
CA GLN A 394 20.84 -22.37 12.12
C GLN A 394 20.26 -21.03 12.60
N ARG A 395 20.34 -19.97 11.79
CA ARG A 395 19.98 -18.60 12.19
C ARG A 395 19.02 -17.98 11.20
N THR A 396 17.86 -17.56 11.70
CA THR A 396 16.87 -16.82 10.89
C THR A 396 17.45 -15.49 10.40
N GLY A 397 18.16 -14.78 11.27
CA GLY A 397 18.57 -13.40 11.03
C GLY A 397 17.40 -12.39 11.07
N LYS A 398 17.73 -11.10 11.20
CA LYS A 398 16.74 -10.02 11.38
C LYS A 398 15.73 -9.93 10.23
N THR A 399 16.20 -10.04 8.99
CA THR A 399 15.34 -9.92 7.80
C THR A 399 14.27 -11.02 7.74
N TYR A 400 14.67 -12.30 7.81
CA TYR A 400 13.67 -13.38 7.79
C TYR A 400 12.83 -13.42 9.07
N ASN A 401 13.36 -13.02 10.24
CA ASN A 401 12.53 -12.88 11.43
C ASN A 401 11.38 -11.89 11.17
N LYS A 402 11.68 -10.73 10.57
CA LYS A 402 10.67 -9.73 10.19
C LYS A 402 9.67 -10.29 9.17
N LEU A 403 10.14 -10.96 8.12
CA LEU A 403 9.28 -11.55 7.09
C LEU A 403 8.38 -12.65 7.67
N ILE A 404 8.91 -13.55 8.51
CA ILE A 404 8.13 -14.61 9.17
C ILE A 404 7.03 -14.01 10.03
N HIS A 405 7.32 -13.03 10.88
CA HIS A 405 6.29 -12.41 11.71
C HIS A 405 5.20 -11.72 10.87
N LYS A 406 5.58 -11.14 9.72
CA LYS A 406 4.66 -10.45 8.82
C LYS A 406 3.78 -11.42 8.02
N LEU A 407 4.35 -12.54 7.57
CA LEU A 407 3.73 -13.45 6.61
C LEU A 407 3.23 -14.76 7.25
N ASN A 408 3.42 -14.96 8.55
CA ASN A 408 2.91 -16.15 9.23
C ASN A 408 1.38 -16.24 9.07
N GLY A 409 0.92 -17.31 8.42
CA GLY A 409 -0.49 -17.48 8.07
C GLY A 409 -0.96 -16.76 6.80
N VAL A 410 -0.09 -16.02 6.12
CA VAL A 410 -0.35 -15.41 4.81
C VAL A 410 0.18 -16.29 3.68
N CYS A 411 1.43 -16.74 3.80
CA CYS A 411 2.08 -17.64 2.85
C CYS A 411 3.22 -18.42 3.53
N ASN A 412 3.66 -19.47 2.85
CA ASN A 412 4.93 -20.12 3.15
C ASN A 412 6.09 -19.35 2.51
N ILE A 413 7.29 -19.50 3.07
CA ILE A 413 8.50 -18.83 2.58
C ILE A 413 9.57 -19.87 2.27
N HIS A 414 10.10 -19.82 1.06
CA HIS A 414 11.23 -20.64 0.62
C HIS A 414 12.29 -19.78 -0.06
N LEU A 415 13.53 -20.27 -0.06
CA LEU A 415 14.69 -19.62 -0.67
C LEU A 415 15.39 -20.62 -1.58
N LEU A 416 15.53 -20.32 -2.87
CA LEU A 416 16.49 -20.98 -3.76
C LEU A 416 17.62 -19.99 -4.02
N ALA A 417 18.85 -20.36 -3.71
CA ALA A 417 19.95 -19.43 -3.87
C ALA A 417 21.23 -20.13 -4.30
N ASP A 418 22.04 -19.38 -5.05
CA ASP A 418 23.45 -19.66 -5.29
C ASP A 418 24.26 -19.19 -4.06
N PHE A 419 24.85 -20.14 -3.33
CA PHE A 419 25.69 -19.89 -2.15
C PHE A 419 27.18 -19.76 -2.54
N GLY A 420 27.48 -19.47 -3.82
CA GLY A 420 28.84 -19.39 -4.35
C GLY A 420 29.53 -20.74 -4.29
N ASN A 421 30.61 -20.84 -3.51
CA ASN A 421 31.42 -22.04 -3.41
C ASN A 421 30.68 -23.25 -2.83
N GLU A 422 29.58 -23.04 -2.10
CA GLU A 422 28.77 -24.14 -1.53
C GLU A 422 27.76 -24.74 -2.53
N GLY A 423 27.62 -24.10 -3.70
CA GLY A 423 26.70 -24.46 -4.77
C GLY A 423 25.28 -23.92 -4.56
N VAL A 424 24.34 -24.42 -5.36
CA VAL A 424 22.93 -24.03 -5.29
C VAL A 424 22.20 -24.88 -4.26
N ALA A 425 21.39 -24.24 -3.41
CA ALA A 425 20.54 -24.94 -2.47
C ALA A 425 19.15 -24.31 -2.32
N HIS A 426 18.16 -25.18 -2.15
CA HIS A 426 16.81 -24.81 -1.76
C HIS A 426 16.65 -24.95 -0.24
N VAL A 427 16.26 -23.87 0.43
CA VAL A 427 16.14 -23.78 1.87
C VAL A 427 14.68 -23.50 2.25
N ASN A 428 14.16 -24.32 3.15
CA ASN A 428 12.89 -24.05 3.79
C ASN A 428 13.07 -22.95 4.86
N ILE A 429 12.42 -21.80 4.67
CA ILE A 429 12.48 -20.70 5.62
C ILE A 429 11.30 -20.78 6.61
N TRP A 430 10.08 -21.03 6.11
CA TRP A 430 8.85 -21.09 6.91
C TRP A 430 7.72 -21.85 6.22
N ASP A 431 7.50 -23.13 6.60
CA ASP A 431 6.42 -23.95 6.04
C ASP A 431 5.81 -25.00 6.98
N SER A 432 6.02 -24.84 8.30
CA SER A 432 5.73 -25.79 9.39
C SER A 432 6.75 -26.92 9.62
N LYS A 433 7.64 -27.19 8.66
CA LYS A 433 8.69 -28.19 8.80
C LYS A 433 9.96 -27.55 9.38
N PRO A 434 10.90 -28.36 9.89
CA PRO A 434 12.23 -27.87 10.25
C PRO A 434 12.87 -27.14 9.06
N ARG A 435 13.67 -26.12 9.36
CA ARG A 435 14.49 -25.50 8.33
C ARG A 435 15.56 -26.49 7.92
N THR A 436 15.45 -26.95 6.69
CA THR A 436 16.40 -27.86 6.06
C THR A 436 16.80 -27.27 4.73
N CYS A 437 17.95 -27.71 4.22
CA CYS A 437 18.36 -27.44 2.85
C CYS A 437 18.31 -28.72 2.02
N LYS A 438 18.11 -28.54 0.71
CA LYS A 438 18.35 -29.55 -0.32
C LYS A 438 19.30 -28.93 -1.33
N LYS A 439 20.49 -29.52 -1.50
CA LYS A 439 21.39 -29.10 -2.59
C LYS A 439 20.77 -29.47 -3.93
N GLU A 440 20.86 -28.56 -4.89
CA GLU A 440 20.30 -28.74 -6.23
C GLU A 440 21.46 -28.76 -7.24
N ASN A 441 21.55 -29.81 -8.05
CA ASN A 441 22.52 -29.87 -9.14
C ASN A 441 21.93 -29.20 -10.39
N THR A 442 22.03 -27.87 -10.44
CA THR A 442 21.41 -27.04 -11.48
C THR A 442 22.33 -25.90 -11.88
N ASN A 443 22.13 -25.35 -13.07
CA ASN A 443 22.81 -24.13 -13.54
C ASN A 443 22.12 -22.84 -13.04
N PHE A 444 21.34 -22.92 -11.95
CA PHE A 444 20.67 -21.77 -11.37
C PHE A 444 21.70 -20.73 -10.90
N LYS A 445 21.36 -19.45 -11.05
CA LYS A 445 22.14 -18.31 -10.58
C LYS A 445 21.25 -17.34 -9.84
N GLY A 446 21.80 -16.58 -8.92
CA GLY A 446 21.05 -15.56 -8.22
C GLY A 446 20.48 -16.01 -6.87
N VAL A 447 19.55 -15.19 -6.38
CA VAL A 447 18.80 -15.43 -5.14
C VAL A 447 17.32 -15.28 -5.45
N GLN A 448 16.54 -16.34 -5.24
CA GLN A 448 15.10 -16.36 -5.47
C GLN A 448 14.33 -16.66 -4.19
N HIS A 449 13.47 -15.73 -3.82
CA HIS A 449 12.51 -15.89 -2.73
C HIS A 449 11.16 -16.32 -3.28
N PHE A 450 10.58 -17.36 -2.70
CA PHE A 450 9.23 -17.82 -3.02
C PHE A 450 8.28 -17.57 -1.87
N LEU A 451 7.16 -16.92 -2.19
CA LEU A 451 6.00 -16.81 -1.33
C LEU A 451 4.92 -17.77 -1.87
N GLU A 452 4.73 -18.90 -1.18
CA GLU A 452 3.77 -19.94 -1.58
C GLU A 452 2.44 -19.77 -0.83
N PHE A 453 1.36 -19.52 -1.57
CA PHE A 453 0.00 -19.40 -1.06
C PHE A 453 -0.79 -20.70 -1.26
N LYS A 454 -1.71 -21.00 -0.34
CA LYS A 454 -2.50 -22.24 -0.31
C LYS A 454 -4.00 -21.95 -0.32
N LYS A 455 -4.75 -22.72 -1.11
CA LYS A 455 -6.22 -22.76 -1.15
C LYS A 455 -6.79 -23.76 -0.13
#